data_AF-A0A2T4Z4M3-F1
#
_entry.id   AF-A0A2T4Z4M3-F1
#
_cell.length_a   1.000
_cell.length_b   1.000
_cell.length_c   1.000
_cell.angle_alpha   90.00
_cell.angle_beta   90.00
_cell.angle_gamma   90.00
#
_symmetry.space_group_name_H-M   'P 1'
#
loop_
_entity.id
_entity.type
_entity.pdbx_description
1 polymer ?
#
loop_
_entity_poly.entity_id
_entity_poly.type
_entity_poly.pdbx_seq_one_letter_code
_entity_poly.pdbx_strand_id
1 'polypeptide(L)'
;MSIPKGKRKMATDLSKVQLDNKFSKEEILRAADLRKLSQDQLIRLLRSHDKLALFFQKEGMEAVMIRYELFETLVKAAESMNELLEDIEIAERYKDRFNTSPKEFQQIEESTKNYLQKIAQQSQEDKNGN
;
A
#
# COMPACT_ATOMS: atom_id res chain seq x y z
N MET A 1 0.16 -9.83 -26.87
CA MET A 1 -1.15 -9.14 -26.77
C MET A 1 -1.12 -8.23 -25.56
N SER A 2 -1.60 -6.99 -25.71
CA SER A 2 -1.49 -5.93 -24.71
C SER A 2 -2.65 -6.01 -23.71
N ILE A 3 -2.33 -6.00 -22.42
CA ILE A 3 -3.31 -5.99 -21.31
C ILE A 3 -4.19 -4.72 -21.43
N PRO A 4 -5.52 -4.78 -21.23
CA PRO A 4 -6.34 -3.58 -21.10
C PRO A 4 -5.89 -2.87 -19.84
N LYS A 5 -5.31 -1.67 -20.00
CA LYS A 5 -4.99 -0.77 -18.90
C LYS A 5 -6.31 -0.26 -18.31
N GLY A 6 -6.95 -1.07 -17.46
CA GLY A 6 -7.85 -0.52 -16.43
C GLY A 6 -7.09 0.62 -15.77
N LYS A 7 -7.72 1.79 -15.64
CA LYS A 7 -7.10 3.05 -15.22
C LYS A 7 -6.22 2.81 -13.98
N ARG A 8 -4.93 2.51 -14.20
CA ARG A 8 -3.96 2.33 -13.12
C ARG A 8 -3.84 3.70 -12.50
N LYS A 9 -4.34 3.86 -11.29
CA LYS A 9 -3.99 5.03 -10.47
C LYS A 9 -2.47 5.08 -10.50
N MET A 10 -1.93 6.23 -10.89
CA MET A 10 -0.51 6.38 -11.17
C MET A 10 0.27 5.80 -9.99
N ALA A 11 1.11 4.80 -10.26
CA ALA A 11 1.99 4.22 -9.26
C ALA A 11 2.69 5.39 -8.56
N THR A 12 2.44 5.53 -7.26
CA THR A 12 3.08 6.55 -6.45
C THR A 12 4.59 6.41 -6.68
N ASP A 13 5.26 7.48 -7.05
CA ASP A 13 6.70 7.45 -7.29
C ASP A 13 7.44 7.17 -5.98
N LEU A 14 7.63 5.88 -5.69
CA LEU A 14 8.23 5.37 -4.46
C LEU A 14 9.70 5.84 -4.30
N SER A 15 10.33 6.31 -5.39
CA SER A 15 11.70 6.85 -5.33
C SER A 15 11.83 8.10 -4.46
N LYS A 16 10.71 8.80 -4.20
CA LYS A 16 10.66 10.01 -3.37
C LYS A 16 10.59 9.74 -1.88
N VAL A 17 10.35 8.50 -1.46
CA VAL A 17 10.26 8.13 -0.04
C VAL A 17 11.58 7.52 0.40
N GLN A 18 12.56 8.37 0.72
CA GLN A 18 13.80 7.94 1.36
C GLN A 18 13.76 8.33 2.84
N LEU A 19 13.20 7.46 3.66
CA LEU A 19 13.37 7.54 5.11
C LEU A 19 14.53 6.62 5.51
N ASP A 20 15.48 7.14 6.27
CA ASP A 20 16.45 6.26 6.95
C ASP A 20 15.72 5.47 8.05
N ASN A 21 16.04 4.18 8.15
CA ASN A 21 15.49 3.26 9.16
C ASN A 21 16.14 3.44 10.54
N LYS A 22 17.16 4.31 10.66
CA LYS A 22 17.83 4.63 11.91
C LYS A 22 17.48 6.03 12.39
N PHE A 23 17.50 6.22 13.71
CA PHE A 23 17.39 7.52 14.35
C PHE A 23 18.76 8.05 14.74
N SER A 24 19.07 9.29 14.36
CA SER A 24 20.22 10.03 14.91
C SER A 24 19.93 10.45 16.35
N LYS A 25 20.96 10.90 17.08
CA LYS A 25 20.77 11.35 18.48
C LYS A 25 19.87 12.59 18.56
N GLU A 26 19.94 13.44 17.55
CA GLU A 26 19.16 14.67 17.40
C GLU A 26 17.70 14.39 17.04
N GLU A 27 17.44 13.25 16.39
CA GLU A 27 16.08 12.77 16.10
C GLU A 27 15.41 12.10 17.31
N ILE A 28 16.14 11.83 18.40
CA ILE A 28 15.59 11.17 19.59
C ILE A 28 15.26 12.22 20.65
N LEU A 29 13.97 12.36 20.94
CA LEU A 29 13.46 13.25 21.96
C LEU A 29 12.98 12.45 23.18
N ARG A 30 13.38 12.86 24.38
CA ARG A 30 12.81 12.27 25.61
C ARG A 30 11.39 12.78 25.82
N ALA A 31 10.49 11.90 26.25
CA ALA A 31 9.09 12.25 26.49
C ALA A 31 8.92 13.40 27.51
N ALA A 32 9.82 13.51 28.48
CA ALA A 32 9.82 14.62 29.44
C ALA A 32 10.17 15.98 28.83
N ASP A 33 10.97 15.99 27.76
CA ASP A 33 11.38 17.21 27.07
C ASP A 33 10.33 17.63 26.05
N LEU A 34 9.56 16.68 25.49
CA LEU A 34 8.41 16.98 24.62
C LEU A 34 7.42 17.94 25.28
N ARG A 35 7.11 17.72 26.57
CA ARG A 35 6.14 18.57 27.31
C ARG A 35 6.62 19.99 27.53
N LYS A 36 7.92 20.26 27.38
CA LYS A 36 8.53 21.57 27.56
C LYS A 36 8.62 22.35 26.25
N LEU A 37 8.49 21.67 25.11
CA LEU A 37 8.55 22.29 23.80
C LEU A 37 7.26 23.03 23.49
N SER A 38 7.38 24.22 22.92
CA SER A 38 6.23 24.86 22.29
C SER A 38 5.90 24.17 20.96
N GLN A 39 4.66 24.36 20.50
CA GLN A 39 4.21 23.84 19.20
C GLN A 39 5.11 24.32 18.06
N ASP A 40 5.53 25.59 18.07
CA ASP A 40 6.43 26.17 17.05
C ASP A 40 7.81 25.50 17.04
N GLN A 41 8.35 25.19 18.22
CA GLN A 41 9.64 24.48 18.32
C GLN A 41 9.53 23.06 17.78
N LEU A 42 8.44 22.36 18.09
CA LEU A 42 8.18 21.02 17.57
C LEU A 42 8.06 21.01 16.05
N ILE A 43 7.34 21.98 15.48
CA ILE A 43 7.21 22.13 14.02
C ILE A 43 8.58 22.40 13.38
N ARG A 44 9.42 23.25 13.99
CA ARG A 44 10.78 23.51 13.49
C ARG A 44 11.65 22.25 13.53
N LEU A 45 11.56 21.46 14.60
CA LEU A 45 12.28 20.18 14.69
C LEU A 45 11.82 19.20 13.62
N LEU A 46 10.51 19.04 13.41
CA LEU A 46 9.95 18.16 12.36
C LEU A 46 10.19 18.66 10.93
N ARG A 47 10.54 19.94 10.74
CA ARG A 47 10.99 20.47 9.44
C ARG A 47 12.47 20.24 9.21
N SER A 48 13.26 20.21 10.28
CA SER A 48 14.71 19.98 10.23
C SER A 48 15.02 18.48 10.15
N HIS A 49 14.17 17.67 10.77
CA HIS A 49 14.25 16.22 10.83
C HIS A 49 12.94 15.65 10.31
N ASP A 50 12.99 14.77 9.30
CA ASP A 50 11.79 14.17 8.71
C ASP A 50 11.01 13.29 9.70
N LYS A 51 11.70 12.79 10.74
CA LYS A 51 11.15 11.93 11.79
C LYS A 51 11.78 12.25 13.14
N LEU A 52 11.00 12.09 14.20
CA LEU A 52 11.44 12.20 15.59
C LEU A 52 10.97 10.98 16.37
N ALA A 53 11.88 10.32 17.07
CA ALA A 53 11.58 9.24 18.00
C ALA A 53 11.28 9.80 19.39
N LEU A 54 10.21 9.31 20.01
CA LEU A 54 9.88 9.60 21.40
C LEU A 54 10.36 8.46 22.29
N PHE A 55 11.30 8.80 23.17
CA PHE A 55 11.90 7.88 24.12
C PHE A 55 11.34 8.09 25.52
N PHE A 56 10.79 7.02 26.09
CA PHE A 56 10.33 6.92 27.46
C PHE A 56 11.35 6.13 28.27
N GLN A 57 11.67 6.61 29.47
CA GLN A 57 12.77 6.03 30.26
C GLN A 57 12.52 4.58 30.70
N LYS A 58 11.25 4.17 30.84
CA LYS A 58 10.88 2.83 31.30
C LYS A 58 10.60 1.88 30.14
N GLU A 59 9.94 2.37 29.09
CA GLU A 59 9.49 1.54 27.98
C GLU A 59 10.42 1.58 26.76
N GLY A 60 11.34 2.53 26.69
CA GLY A 60 12.21 2.73 25.53
C GLY A 60 11.55 3.60 24.45
N MET A 61 11.80 3.29 23.18
CA MET A 61 11.21 4.04 22.06
C MET A 61 9.81 3.52 21.77
N GLU A 62 8.78 4.31 22.08
CA GLU A 62 7.37 3.88 21.94
C GLU A 62 6.64 4.54 20.77
N ALA A 63 7.09 5.72 20.35
CA ALA A 63 6.38 6.49 19.33
C ALA A 63 7.34 7.21 18.39
N VAL A 64 6.86 7.44 17.17
CA VAL A 64 7.54 8.21 16.14
C VAL A 64 6.61 9.30 15.66
N MET A 65 7.09 10.54 15.67
CA MET A 65 6.41 11.67 15.08
C MET A 65 7.03 11.97 13.72
N ILE A 66 6.17 12.22 12.74
CA ILE A 66 6.55 12.63 11.39
C ILE A 66 5.62 13.75 10.94
N ARG A 67 6.00 14.46 9.88
CA ARG A 67 5.11 15.42 9.22
C ARG A 67 3.92 14.69 8.59
N TYR A 68 2.76 15.33 8.59
CA TYR A 68 1.53 14.73 8.08
C TYR A 68 1.63 14.39 6.58
N GLU A 69 2.26 15.25 5.79
CA GLU A 69 2.46 15.04 4.35
C GLU A 69 3.35 13.81 4.09
N LEU A 70 4.34 13.58 4.95
CA LEU A 70 5.21 12.42 4.89
C LEU A 70 4.45 11.14 5.30
N PHE A 71 3.62 11.22 6.34
CA PHE A 71 2.73 10.14 6.74
C PHE A 71 1.81 9.72 5.60
N GLU A 72 1.12 10.67 4.96
CA GLU A 72 0.23 10.36 3.83
C GLU A 72 0.98 9.70 2.67
N THR A 73 2.21 10.15 2.40
CA THR A 73 3.03 9.58 1.34
C THR A 73 3.44 8.14 1.67
N LEU A 74 3.81 7.87 2.92
CA LEU A 74 4.14 6.52 3.41
C LEU A 74 2.94 5.57 3.33
N VAL A 75 1.75 6.03 3.71
CA VAL A 75 0.52 5.23 3.65
C VAL A 75 0.21 4.86 2.19
N LYS A 76 0.22 5.83 1.27
CA LYS A 76 -0.03 5.57 -0.17
C LYS A 76 1.03 4.64 -0.77
N ALA A 77 2.28 4.77 -0.33
CA ALA A 77 3.36 3.89 -0.73
C ALA A 77 3.11 2.44 -0.26
N ALA A 78 2.70 2.25 1.00
CA ALA A 78 2.37 0.95 1.56
C ALA A 78 1.17 0.30 0.85
N GLU A 79 0.13 1.06 0.55
CA GLU A 79 -1.02 0.59 -0.24
C GLU A 79 -0.57 0.11 -1.64
N SER A 80 0.25 0.91 -2.32
CA SER A 80 0.79 0.54 -3.65
C SER A 80 1.65 -0.72 -3.59
N MET A 81 2.44 -0.90 -2.52
CA MET A 81 3.23 -2.12 -2.31
C MET A 81 2.37 -3.35 -2.05
N ASN A 82 1.27 -3.21 -1.29
CA ASN A 82 0.33 -4.30 -1.06
C ASN A 82 -0.37 -4.74 -2.35
N GLU A 83 -0.79 -3.80 -3.20
CA GLU A 83 -1.34 -4.12 -4.53
C GLU A 83 -0.33 -4.90 -5.39
N LEU A 84 0.95 -4.49 -5.37
CA LEU A 84 2.01 -5.20 -6.09
C LEU A 84 2.27 -6.60 -5.53
N LEU A 85 2.22 -6.76 -4.21
CA LEU A 85 2.36 -8.08 -3.58
C LEU A 85 1.20 -9.00 -3.97
N GLU A 86 -0.03 -8.50 -3.99
CA GLU A 86 -1.19 -9.26 -4.44
C GLU A 86 -1.02 -9.71 -5.90
N ASP A 87 -0.58 -8.81 -6.78
CA ASP A 87 -0.28 -9.14 -8.19
C ASP A 87 0.79 -10.24 -8.31
N ILE A 88 1.85 -10.17 -7.50
CA ILE A 88 2.91 -11.18 -7.46
C ILE A 88 2.36 -12.53 -6.96
N GLU A 89 1.59 -12.52 -5.87
CA GLU A 89 1.00 -13.73 -5.31
C GLU A 89 0.04 -14.42 -6.30
N ILE A 90 -0.77 -13.65 -7.01
CA ILE A 90 -1.64 -14.16 -8.08
C ILE A 90 -0.78 -14.77 -9.20
N ALA A 91 0.26 -14.06 -9.63
CA ALA A 91 1.15 -14.53 -10.68
C ALA A 91 1.89 -15.83 -10.28
N GLU A 92 2.30 -15.97 -9.02
CA GLU A 92 2.92 -17.20 -8.51
C GLU A 92 1.91 -18.33 -8.37
N ARG A 93 0.75 -18.07 -7.75
CA ARG A 93 -0.29 -19.09 -7.52
C ARG A 93 -0.87 -19.65 -8.82
N TYR A 94 -0.97 -18.82 -9.86
CA TYR A 94 -1.54 -19.20 -11.15
C TYR A 94 -0.48 -19.26 -12.26
N LYS A 95 0.81 -19.36 -11.90
CA LYS A 95 1.95 -19.38 -12.83
C LYS A 95 1.78 -20.37 -13.97
N ASP A 96 1.23 -21.55 -13.67
CA ASP A 96 0.94 -22.59 -14.66
C ASP A 96 -0.11 -22.09 -15.65
N ARG A 97 -1.26 -21.57 -15.17
CA ARG A 97 -2.33 -21.02 -16.02
C ARG A 97 -1.91 -19.78 -16.82
N PHE A 98 -0.97 -18.99 -16.30
CA PHE A 98 -0.47 -17.77 -16.94
C PHE A 98 0.48 -18.07 -18.11
N ASN A 99 1.25 -19.17 -18.01
CA ASN A 99 2.15 -19.64 -19.06
C ASN A 99 1.55 -20.76 -19.93
N THR A 100 0.37 -21.28 -19.56
CA THR A 100 -0.37 -22.27 -20.34
C THR A 100 -0.70 -21.67 -21.70
N SER A 101 -0.33 -22.37 -22.77
CA SER A 101 -0.66 -21.96 -24.13
C SER A 101 -2.18 -21.97 -24.33
N PRO A 102 -2.78 -21.04 -25.10
CA PRO A 102 -4.21 -21.08 -25.47
C PRO A 102 -4.71 -22.45 -25.97
N LYS A 103 -3.82 -23.29 -26.49
CA LYS A 103 -4.11 -24.66 -26.97
C LYS A 103 -4.26 -25.70 -25.87
N GLU A 104 -3.76 -25.43 -24.67
CA GLU A 104 -3.79 -26.32 -23.50
C GLU A 104 -4.94 -26.00 -22.53
N PHE A 105 -5.63 -24.87 -22.74
CA PHE A 105 -6.89 -24.61 -22.05
C PHE A 105 -7.91 -25.64 -22.53
N GLN A 106 -8.49 -26.38 -21.59
CA GLN A 106 -9.59 -27.29 -21.89
C GLN A 106 -10.71 -26.51 -22.56
N GLN A 107 -11.24 -27.05 -23.68
CA GLN A 107 -12.45 -26.54 -24.27
C GLN A 107 -13.56 -26.62 -23.23
N ILE A 108 -14.09 -25.46 -22.84
CA ILE A 108 -15.26 -25.38 -21.98
C ILE A 108 -16.45 -25.88 -22.82
N GLU A 109 -17.14 -26.91 -22.34
CA GLU A 109 -18.37 -27.38 -22.97
C GLU A 109 -19.39 -26.23 -23.09
N GLU A 110 -20.13 -26.20 -24.19
CA GLU A 110 -21.15 -25.18 -24.47
C GLU A 110 -22.19 -25.04 -23.35
N SER A 111 -22.52 -26.15 -22.69
CA SER A 111 -23.40 -26.21 -21.52
C SER A 111 -22.89 -25.32 -20.37
N THR A 112 -21.59 -25.39 -20.09
CA THR A 112 -20.93 -24.66 -19.00
C THR A 112 -20.77 -23.19 -19.38
N LYS A 113 -20.51 -22.90 -20.66
CA LYS A 113 -20.42 -21.53 -21.17
C LYS A 113 -21.76 -20.79 -21.06
N ASN A 114 -22.86 -21.45 -21.43
CA ASN A 114 -24.21 -20.90 -21.32
C ASN A 114 -24.63 -20.69 -19.86
N TYR A 115 -24.23 -21.60 -18.96
CA TYR A 115 -24.49 -21.48 -17.52
C TYR A 115 -23.75 -20.26 -16.91
N LEU A 116 -22.47 -20.09 -17.21
CA LEU A 116 -21.68 -18.95 -16.73
C LEU A 116 -22.21 -17.61 -17.28
N GLN A 117 -22.69 -17.58 -18.53
CA GLN A 117 -23.34 -16.39 -19.09
C GLN A 117 -24.65 -16.03 -18.37
N LYS A 118 -25.48 -17.02 -18.04
CA LYS A 118 -26.71 -16.79 -17.26
C LYS A 118 -26.41 -16.23 -15.88
N ILE A 119 -25.43 -16.79 -15.17
CA ILE A 119 -25.03 -16.27 -13.85
C ILE A 119 -24.50 -14.84 -13.96
N ALA A 120 -23.69 -14.54 -14.99
CA ALA A 120 -23.14 -13.21 -15.20
C ALA A 120 -24.23 -12.17 -15.52
N GLN A 121 -25.24 -12.53 -16.31
CA GLN A 121 -26.39 -11.67 -16.60
C GLN A 121 -27.22 -11.39 -15.34
N GLN A 122 -27.55 -12.43 -14.56
CA GLN A 122 -28.27 -12.29 -13.30
C GLN A 122 -27.52 -11.38 -12.32
N SER A 123 -26.21 -11.54 -12.21
CA SER A 123 -25.36 -10.70 -11.34
C SER A 123 -25.26 -9.24 -11.78
N GLN A 124 -25.55 -8.92 -13.05
CA GLN A 124 -25.60 -7.55 -13.56
C GLN A 124 -26.99 -6.92 -13.38
N GLU A 125 -28.05 -7.72 -13.53
CA GLU A 125 -29.42 -7.31 -13.24
C GLU A 125 -29.59 -7.00 -11.75
N ASP A 126 -29.04 -7.84 -10.86
CA ASP A 126 -29.06 -7.62 -9.40
C ASP A 126 -28.27 -6.38 -8.96
N LYS A 127 -27.25 -5.96 -9.74
CA LYS A 127 -26.46 -4.75 -9.47
C LYS A 127 -27.09 -3.46 -10.00
N ASN A 128 -28.00 -3.56 -10.96
CA ASN A 128 -28.71 -2.42 -11.55
C ASN A 128 -30.15 -2.27 -11.01
N GLY A 129 -30.62 -3.22 -10.19
CA GLY A 129 -31.94 -3.25 -9.57
C GLY A 129 -32.03 -2.67 -8.15
N ASN A 130 -30.97 -2.04 -7.65
CA ASN A 130 -30.92 -1.26 -6.39
C ASN A 130 -30.43 0.16 -6.69
#